data_AF-A0A699X692-F1
#
_entry.id   AF-A0A699X692-F1
#
_cell.length_a   1.000
_cell.length_b   1.000
_cell.length_c   1.000
_cell.angle_alpha   90.00
_cell.angle_beta   90.00
_cell.angle_gamma   90.00
#
_symmetry.space_group_name_H-M   'P 1'
#
loop_
_entity.id
_entity.type
_entity.pdbx_description
1 polymer ?
#
loop_
_entity_poly.entity_id
_entity_poly.type
_entity_poly.pdbx_seq_one_letter_code
_entity_poly.pdbx_strand_id
1 'polypeptide(L)'
;MMKGFPIFLAHSTTKEVEDKSEKKRLKDVPTVQNFPEDLPGLPLTRPVEFQIDLVLGAAPVARAPYRLAPSEMKDLAEQLKELSDKGFIRPSS
;
A
#
# COMPACT_ATOMS: atom_id res chain seq x y z
N MET A 1 -7.97 4.61 -36.06
CA MET A 1 -8.18 3.14 -36.01
C MET A 1 -7.88 2.69 -34.57
N MET A 2 -8.88 2.64 -33.70
CA MET A 2 -8.70 2.23 -32.29
C MET A 2 -8.60 0.71 -32.24
N LYS A 3 -7.43 0.19 -31.85
CA LYS A 3 -7.27 -1.24 -31.54
C LYS A 3 -8.00 -1.49 -30.22
N GLY A 4 -9.07 -2.29 -30.28
CA GLY A 4 -9.79 -2.71 -29.08
C GLY A 4 -8.89 -3.54 -28.17
N PHE A 5 -9.08 -3.38 -26.86
CA PHE A 5 -8.42 -4.20 -25.84
C PHE A 5 -9.23 -5.49 -25.64
N PRO A 6 -8.59 -6.66 -25.51
CA PRO A 6 -9.29 -7.90 -25.22
C PRO A 6 -9.86 -7.85 -23.79
N ILE A 7 -11.18 -7.98 -23.68
CA ILE A 7 -11.89 -8.10 -22.40
C ILE A 7 -12.10 -9.60 -22.16
N PHE A 8 -11.60 -10.11 -21.04
CA PHE A 8 -11.82 -11.50 -20.63
C PHE A 8 -12.92 -11.55 -19.59
N LEU A 9 -14.03 -12.21 -19.94
CA LEU A 9 -15.12 -12.48 -19.02
C LEU A 9 -14.97 -13.90 -18.48
N ALA A 10 -14.60 -14.02 -17.20
CA ALA A 10 -14.54 -15.31 -16.53
C ALA A 10 -15.89 -15.59 -15.85
N HIS A 11 -16.50 -16.72 -16.17
CA HIS A 11 -17.62 -17.27 -15.42
C HIS A 11 -17.10 -18.47 -14.61
N SER A 12 -17.33 -18.48 -13.30
CA SER A 12 -17.06 -19.65 -12.46
C SER A 12 -18.36 -20.40 -12.25
N THR A 13 -18.48 -21.57 -12.87
CA THR A 13 -19.54 -22.53 -12.56
C THR A 13 -19.01 -23.51 -11.52
N THR A 14 -19.60 -23.53 -10.33
CA THR A 14 -19.34 -24.55 -9.32
C THR A 14 -19.94 -25.86 -9.81
N LYS A 15 -19.17 -26.61 -10.59
CA LYS A 15 -19.47 -28.03 -10.80
C LYS A 15 -19.11 -28.73 -9.51
N GLU A 16 -20.11 -29.26 -8.81
CA GLU A 16 -19.91 -30.24 -7.76
C GLU A 16 -19.33 -31.51 -8.41
N VAL A 17 -18.05 -31.48 -8.72
CA VAL A 17 -17.30 -32.69 -9.00
C VAL A 17 -16.99 -33.27 -7.64
N GLU A 18 -17.55 -34.45 -7.40
CA GLU A 18 -17.15 -35.38 -6.35
C GLU A 18 -15.74 -35.88 -6.68
N ASP A 19 -14.77 -34.98 -6.63
CA ASP A 19 -13.36 -35.33 -6.66
C ASP A 19 -12.96 -35.71 -5.24
N LYS A 20 -12.42 -36.92 -5.08
CA LYS A 20 -11.85 -37.44 -3.82
C LYS A 20 -10.46 -36.84 -3.55
N SER A 21 -10.14 -35.69 -4.13
CA SER A 21 -9.10 -34.80 -3.63
C SER A 21 -9.71 -33.98 -2.51
N GLU A 22 -9.13 -34.09 -1.31
CA GLU A 22 -9.51 -33.35 -0.11
C GLU A 22 -9.80 -31.89 -0.48
N LYS A 23 -11.10 -31.54 -0.52
CA LYS A 23 -11.58 -30.19 -0.88
C LYS A 23 -11.01 -29.23 0.14
N LYS A 24 -9.84 -28.65 -0.15
CA LYS A 24 -9.24 -27.58 0.67
C LYS A 24 -10.29 -26.48 0.77
N ARG A 25 -10.95 -26.41 1.92
CA ARG A 25 -12.02 -25.43 2.15
C ARG A 25 -11.31 -24.08 2.20
N LEU A 26 -11.99 -22.98 1.88
CA LEU A 26 -11.42 -21.64 2.06
C LEU A 26 -10.95 -21.38 3.51
N LYS A 27 -11.43 -22.19 4.46
CA LYS A 27 -11.01 -22.26 5.86
C LYS A 27 -9.57 -22.79 6.05
N ASP A 28 -9.05 -23.56 5.10
CA ASP A 28 -7.70 -24.13 5.11
C ASP A 28 -6.66 -23.15 4.55
N VAL A 29 -7.11 -22.03 3.97
CA VAL A 29 -6.24 -20.90 3.64
C VAL A 29 -6.12 -20.06 4.90
N PRO A 30 -4.91 -19.93 5.51
CA PRO A 30 -4.73 -19.04 6.65
C PRO A 30 -5.07 -17.62 6.20
N THR A 31 -6.25 -17.15 6.59
CA THR A 31 -6.67 -15.78 6.37
C THR A 31 -5.97 -14.95 7.43
N VAL A 32 -5.11 -14.03 7.00
CA VAL A 32 -4.49 -13.06 7.91
C VAL A 32 -5.60 -12.14 8.40
N GLN A 33 -6.17 -12.45 9.58
CA GLN A 33 -7.27 -11.70 10.19
C GLN A 33 -6.80 -10.57 11.12
N ASN A 34 -5.50 -10.47 11.41
CA ASN A 34 -4.96 -9.49 12.36
C ASN A 34 -4.24 -8.33 11.65
N PHE A 35 -4.95 -7.60 10.78
CA PHE A 35 -4.49 -6.28 10.40
C PHE A 35 -4.85 -5.30 11.51
N PRO A 36 -3.89 -4.56 12.08
CA PRO A 36 -4.20 -3.57 13.08
C PRO A 36 -5.04 -2.46 12.43
N GLU A 37 -6.11 -2.07 13.12
CA GLU A 37 -7.06 -1.04 12.68
C GLU A 37 -6.40 0.36 12.62
N ASP A 38 -5.37 0.54 13.44
CA ASP A 38 -4.50 1.70 13.49
C ASP A 38 -3.04 1.31 13.26
N LEU A 39 -2.29 2.14 12.53
CA LEU A 39 -0.87 1.90 12.30
C LEU A 39 -0.08 2.10 13.61
N PRO A 40 0.64 1.08 14.12
CA PRO A 40 1.55 1.28 15.24
C PRO A 40 2.63 2.27 14.80
N GLY A 41 2.89 3.31 15.60
CA GLY A 41 3.93 4.30 15.33
C GLY A 41 5.27 3.65 14.98
N LEU A 42 6.12 4.33 14.19
CA LEU A 42 7.40 3.75 13.81
C LEU A 42 8.22 3.39 15.04
N PRO A 43 8.75 2.16 15.15
CA PRO A 43 9.76 1.89 16.16
C PRO A 43 10.98 2.76 15.83
N LEU A 44 11.31 3.66 16.77
CA LEU A 44 12.46 4.58 16.65
C LEU A 44 13.75 3.78 16.42
N THR A 45 13.85 2.61 17.05
CA THR A 45 14.91 1.62 16.88
C THR A 45 14.37 0.47 16.04
N ARG A 46 14.61 0.51 14.73
CA ARG A 46 14.38 -0.65 13.88
C ARG A 46 15.57 -1.61 14.05
N PRO A 47 15.36 -2.94 14.10
CA PRO A 47 16.46 -3.90 14.13
C PRO A 47 17.36 -3.82 12.88
N VAL A 48 16.83 -3.25 11.79
CA VAL A 48 17.51 -3.06 10.51
C VAL A 48 17.38 -1.58 10.12
N GLU A 49 18.51 -0.95 9.85
CA GLU A 49 18.55 0.39 9.26
C GLU A 49 18.20 0.28 7.77
N PHE A 50 17.23 1.08 7.32
CA PHE A 50 16.85 1.13 5.91
C PHE A 50 17.74 2.18 5.23
N GLN A 51 18.79 1.72 4.54
CA GLN A 51 19.66 2.58 3.75
C GLN A 51 19.15 2.66 2.31
N ILE A 52 19.18 3.86 1.72
CA ILE A 52 18.83 4.08 0.32
C ILE A 52 20.13 4.28 -0.45
N ASP A 53 20.59 3.23 -1.12
CA ASP A 53 21.76 3.31 -1.98
C ASP A 53 21.43 4.05 -3.27
N LEU A 54 22.20 5.08 -3.56
CA LEU A 54 22.09 5.81 -4.81
C LEU A 54 23.04 5.20 -5.85
N VAL A 55 22.55 5.08 -7.09
CA VAL A 55 23.43 4.79 -8.22
C VAL A 55 24.43 5.94 -8.35
N LEU A 56 25.71 5.62 -8.59
CA LEU A 56 26.74 6.64 -8.80
C LEU A 56 26.33 7.62 -9.91
N GLY A 57 26.34 8.92 -9.60
CA GLY A 57 25.90 9.99 -10.50
C GLY A 57 24.41 10.35 -10.40
N ALA A 58 23.62 9.69 -9.57
CA ALA A 58 22.25 10.11 -9.28
C ALA A 58 22.24 11.46 -8.55
N ALA A 59 21.50 12.43 -9.10
CA ALA A 59 21.30 13.74 -8.48
C ALA A 59 19.96 13.78 -7.73
N PRO A 60 19.87 14.51 -6.59
CA PRO A 60 18.60 14.77 -5.94
C PRO A 60 17.61 15.46 -6.88
N VAL A 61 16.35 15.04 -6.84
CA VAL A 61 15.29 15.61 -7.67
C VAL A 61 14.45 16.56 -6.82
N ALA A 62 14.52 17.86 -7.10
CA ALA A 62 13.61 18.85 -6.55
C ALA A 62 12.50 19.16 -7.56
N ARG A 63 11.24 19.02 -7.15
CA ARG A 63 10.07 19.38 -7.97
C ARG A 63 9.14 20.28 -7.16
N ALA A 64 8.49 21.22 -7.85
CA ALA A 64 7.44 22.01 -7.23
C ALA A 64 6.26 21.10 -6.82
N PRO A 65 5.64 21.32 -5.66
CA PRO A 65 4.41 20.63 -5.29
C PRO A 65 3.28 20.89 -6.30
N TYR A 66 2.37 19.95 -6.43
CA TYR A 66 1.16 20.13 -7.24
C TYR A 66 0.24 21.18 -6.60
N ARG A 67 -0.55 21.86 -7.45
CA ARG A 67 -1.60 22.77 -6.97
C ARG A 67 -2.78 21.94 -6.49
N LEU A 68 -3.21 22.20 -5.25
CA LEU A 68 -4.36 21.58 -4.61
C LEU A 68 -5.44 22.62 -4.36
N ALA A 69 -6.70 22.20 -4.36
CA ALA A 69 -7.80 23.03 -3.92
C ALA A 69 -7.71 23.31 -2.40
N PRO A 70 -8.35 24.36 -1.87
CA PRO A 70 -8.30 24.67 -0.43
C PRO A 70 -8.78 23.53 0.48
N SER A 71 -9.77 22.74 0.05
CA SER A 71 -10.25 21.56 0.81
C SER A 71 -9.19 20.47 0.89
N GLU A 72 -8.58 20.12 -0.24
CA GLU A 72 -7.53 19.10 -0.31
C GLU A 72 -6.28 19.52 0.49
N MET A 73 -5.95 20.82 0.50
CA MET A 73 -4.84 21.34 1.30
C MET A 73 -5.11 21.18 2.81
N LYS A 74 -6.35 21.39 3.24
CA LYS A 74 -6.75 21.19 4.64
C LYS A 74 -6.63 19.73 5.03
N ASP A 75 -7.15 18.84 4.19
CA ASP A 75 -7.13 17.39 4.43
C ASP A 75 -5.68 16.88 4.47
N LEU A 76 -4.82 17.34 3.55
CA LEU A 76 -3.40 17.00 3.54
C LEU A 76 -2.69 17.49 4.81
N ALA A 77 -2.99 18.71 5.28
CA ALA A 77 -2.40 19.24 6.51
C ALA A 77 -2.79 18.42 7.75
N GLU A 78 -4.04 17.96 7.82
CA GLU A 78 -4.52 17.09 8.90
C GLU A 78 -3.79 15.73 8.90
N GLN A 79 -3.63 15.12 7.72
CA GLN A 79 -2.88 13.87 7.57
C GLN A 79 -1.41 14.02 7.96
N LEU A 80 -0.75 15.09 7.53
CA LEU A 80 0.64 15.36 7.89
C LEU A 80 0.80 15.56 9.41
N LYS A 81 -0.16 16.23 10.05
CA LYS A 81 -0.17 16.40 11.50
C LYS A 81 -0.31 15.06 12.21
N GLU A 82 -1.26 14.21 11.79
CA GLU A 82 -1.45 12.88 12.36
C GLU A 82 -0.18 12.02 12.24
N LEU A 83 0.46 12.02 11.07
CA LEU A 83 1.71 11.28 10.84
C LEU A 83 2.87 11.82 11.70
N SER A 84 2.92 13.13 11.91
CA SER A 84 3.92 13.75 12.79
C SER A 84 3.68 13.40 14.26
N ASP A 85 2.42 13.48 14.72
CA ASP A 85 2.02 13.15 16.09
C ASP A 85 2.29 11.67 16.42
N LYS A 86 2.10 10.79 15.42
CA LYS A 86 2.43 9.35 15.50
C LYS A 86 3.93 9.05 15.31
N GLY A 87 4.77 10.03 14.98
CA GLY A 87 6.22 9.87 14.82
C GLY A 87 6.67 9.19 13.52
N PHE A 88 5.81 9.12 12.51
CA PHE A 88 6.15 8.59 11.18
C PHE A 88 7.03 9.54 10.37
N ILE A 89 6.83 10.86 10.58
CA ILE A 89 7.55 11.92 9.86
C ILE A 89 8.07 12.98 10.84
N ARG A 90 9.07 13.75 10.39
CA ARG A 90 9.56 14.95 11.09
C ARG A 90 10.02 15.98 10.05
N PRO A 91 10.09 17.27 10.41
CA PRO A 91 10.74 18.27 9.57
C PRO A 91 12.18 17.85 9.22
N SER A 92 12.58 18.05 7.97
CA SER A 92 13.97 17.94 7.53
C SER A 92 14.66 19.31 7.65
N SER A 93 15.96 19.31 7.96
CA SER A 93 16.81 20.51 8.07
C SER A 93 17.78 20.62 6.92
#